data_AF-A0A5N7ZB99-F1
#
_entry.id   AF-A0A5N7ZB99-F1
#
_cell.length_a   1.000
_cell.length_b   1.000
_cell.length_c   1.000
_cell.angle_alpha   90.00
_cell.angle_beta   90.00
_cell.angle_gamma   90.00
#
_symmetry.space_group_name_H-M   'P 1'
#
loop_
_entity.id
_entity.type
_entity.pdbx_description
1 polymer ?
#
loop_
_entity_poly.entity_id
_entity_poly.type
_entity_poly.pdbx_seq_one_letter_code
_entity_poly.pdbx_strand_id
1 'polypeptide(L)' 'MRLVVDSGSTKADWIALDNKGNIQFTVTTLGLNPEVLEKEEMLERMSQRFD' A
#
# COMPACT_ATOMS: atom_id res chain seq x y z
N MET A 1 -4.47 11.60 9.33
CA MET A 1 -3.44 10.77 8.69
C MET A 1 -3.82 10.59 7.23
N ARG A 2 -2.89 10.78 6.32
CA ARG A 2 -3.07 10.54 4.88
C ARG A 2 -2.12 9.41 4.48
N LEU A 3 -2.59 8.46 3.67
CA LEU A 3 -1.75 7.43 3.06
C LEU A 3 -1.65 7.74 1.58
N VAL A 4 -0.42 7.82 1.07
CA VAL A 4 -0.16 7.88 -0.36
C VAL A 4 0.42 6.52 -0.76
N VAL A 5 -0.15 5.91 -1.79
CA VAL A 5 0.32 4.64 -2.32
C VAL A 5 0.65 4.81 -3.79
N ASP A 6 1.85 4.39 -4.17
CA ASP A 6 2.24 4.17 -5.56
C ASP A 6 2.28 2.66 -5.79
N SER A 7 1.33 2.13 -6.54
CA SER A 7 1.20 0.70 -6.76
C SER A 7 1.39 0.30 -8.22
N GLY A 8 2.35 -0.59 -8.44
CA GLY A 8 2.49 -1.35 -9.68
C GLY A 8 2.06 -2.81 -9.51
N SER A 9 2.24 -3.62 -10.56
CA SER A 9 1.85 -5.04 -10.55
C SER A 9 2.64 -5.89 -9.55
N THR A 10 3.90 -5.54 -9.29
CA THR A 10 4.79 -6.35 -8.44
C THR A 10 4.93 -5.79 -7.02
N LYS A 11 4.93 -4.46 -6.87
CA LYS A 11 5.18 -3.78 -5.59
C LYS A 11 4.26 -2.58 -5.41
N ALA A 12 3.99 -2.23 -4.16
CA ALA A 12 3.30 -1.01 -3.78
C ALA A 12 4.04 -0.30 -2.65
N ASP A 13 4.43 0.95 -2.90
CA ASP A 13 5.15 1.80 -1.96
C ASP A 13 4.18 2.74 -1.25
N TRP A 14 4.20 2.73 0.07
CA TRP A 14 3.30 3.48 0.93
C TRP A 14 4.07 4.55 1.68
N ILE A 15 3.46 5.74 1.77
CA ILE A 15 3.93 6.84 2.61
C ILE A 15 2.78 7.27 3.51
N ALA A 16 2.98 7.20 4.81
CA ALA A 16 2.05 7.73 5.79
C ALA A 16 2.45 9.15 6.20
N LEU A 17 1.50 10.08 6.08
CA LEU A 17 1.67 11.48 6.44
C LEU A 17 0.73 11.85 7.59
N ASP A 18 1.23 12.66 8.53
CA ASP A 18 0.36 13.33 9.50
C ASP A 18 -0.47 14.44 8.84
N ASN A 19 -1.29 15.13 9.63
CA ASN A 19 -2.16 16.19 9.11
C ASN A 19 -1.37 17.43 8.67
N LYS A 20 -0.12 17.59 9.14
CA LYS A 20 0.81 18.67 8.78
C LYS A 20 1.67 18.33 7.55
N GLY A 21 1.59 17.10 7.05
CA GLY A 21 2.37 16.63 5.90
C GLY A 21 3.72 16.01 6.28
N ASN A 22 4.00 15.76 7.56
CA ASN A 22 5.23 15.08 7.97
C ASN A 22 5.11 13.57 7.76
N ILE A 23 6.18 12.97 7.22
CA ILE A 23 6.29 11.51 7.04
C ILE A 23 6.35 10.84 8.42
N GLN A 24 5.42 9.92 8.65
CA GLN A 24 5.38 9.07 9.84
C GLN A 24 6.16 7.78 9.61
N PHE A 25 5.93 7.13 8.46
CA PHE A 25 6.65 5.95 8.03
C PHE A 25 6.51 5.74 6.52
N THR A 26 7.37 4.86 5.99
CA THR A 26 7.28 4.32 4.64
C THR A 26 7.34 2.80 4.72
N VAL A 27 6.54 2.11 3.92
CA VAL A 27 6.56 0.65 3.83
C VAL A 27 6.34 0.20 2.39
N THR A 28 6.99 -0.88 1.98
CA THR A 28 6.77 -1.51 0.67
C THR A 28 6.04 -2.82 0.88
N THR A 29 5.04 -3.06 0.04
CA THR A 29 4.19 -4.25 0.05
C THR A 29 4.15 -4.87 -1.35
N LEU A 30 3.45 -5.99 -1.51
CA LEU A 30 3.18 -6.55 -2.84
C LEU A 30 2.30 -5.60 -3.66
N GLY A 31 2.43 -5.71 -4.98
CA GLY A 31 1.65 -4.92 -5.92
C GLY A 31 0.15 -5.10 -5.74
N LEU A 32 -0.60 -4.05 -6.06
CA LEU A 32 -2.05 -3.95 -5.93
C LEU A 32 -2.68 -3.52 -7.28
N ASN A 33 -2.11 -3.97 -8.40
CA ASN A 33 -2.65 -3.64 -9.72
C ASN A 33 -3.94 -4.43 -10.02
N PRO A 34 -5.10 -3.77 -10.17
CA PRO A 34 -6.37 -4.44 -10.46
C PRO A 34 -6.45 -5.03 -11.87
N GLU A 35 -5.56 -4.67 -12.79
CA GLU A 35 -5.50 -5.31 -14.12
C GLU A 35 -4.97 -6.75 -14.07
N VAL A 36 -4.29 -7.11 -12.97
CA VAL A 36 -3.63 -8.41 -12.81
C VAL A 36 -4.20 -9.20 -11.63
N LEU A 37 -4.80 -8.51 -10.65
CA LEU A 37 -5.27 -9.10 -9.41
C LEU A 37 -6.79 -9.04 -9.29
N GLU A 38 -7.36 -10.16 -8.87
CA GLU A 38 -8.75 -10.23 -8.45
C GLU A 38 -8.96 -9.51 -7.10
N LYS A 39 -10.20 -9.11 -6.86
CA LYS A 39 -10.58 -8.35 -5.66
C LYS A 39 -10.21 -9.08 -4.36
N GLU A 40 -10.40 -10.40 -4.31
CA GLU A 40 -10.13 -11.22 -3.14
C GLU A 40 -8.63 -11.22 -2.79
N GLU A 41 -7.77 -11.36 -3.80
CA GLU A 41 -6.32 -11.34 -3.60
C GLU A 41 -5.81 -9.94 -3.21
N MET A 42 -6.42 -8.89 -3.76
CA MET A 42 -6.17 -7.52 -3.32
C MET A 42 -6.48 -7.32 -1.84
N LEU A 43 -7.64 -7.82 -1.38
CA LEU A 43 -8.04 -7.75 0.02
C LEU A 43 -7.10 -8.55 0.92
N GLU A 44 -6.70 -9.75 0.48
CA GLU A 44 -5.74 -10.58 1.21
C GLU A 44 -4.40 -9.85 1.38
N ARG A 45 -3.84 -9.30 0.29
CA ARG A 45 -2.59 -8.54 0.31
C ARG A 45 -2.65 -7.31 1.21
N MET A 46 -3.76 -6.57 1.20
CA MET A 46 -3.95 -5.44 2.10
C MET A 46 -4.13 -5.85 3.58
N SER A 47 -4.60 -7.07 3.84
CA SER A 47 -4.82 -7.59 5.19
C SER A 47 -3.57 -8.21 5.82
N GLN A 48 -2.52 -8.47 5.03
CA GLN A 48 -1.26 -8.99 5.54
C GLN A 48 -0.67 -7.99 6.54
N ARG A 49 -0.42 -8.47 7.76
CA ARG A 49 0.34 -7.74 8.77
C ARG A 49 1.82 -7.82 8.42
N PHE A 50 2.45 -6.66 8.31
CA PHE A 50 3.89 -6.55 8.16
C PHE A 50 4.47 -6.41 9.57
N ASP A 51 5.12 -7.47 10.07
CA ASP A 51 5.94 -7.43 11.29
C ASP A 51 7.19 -6.55 11.09
#